data_AF-A0AAD9T7U1-F1
#
_entry.id   AF-A0AAD9T7U1-F1
#
_cell.length_a   1.000
_cell.length_b   1.000
_cell.length_c   1.000
_cell.angle_alpha   90.00
_cell.angle_beta   90.00
_cell.angle_gamma   90.00
#
_symmetry.space_group_name_H-M   'P 1'
#
loop_
_entity.id
_entity.type
_entity.pdbx_description
1 polymer ?
#
loop_
_entity_poly.entity_id
_entity_poly.type
_entity_poly.pdbx_seq_one_letter_code
_entity_poly.pdbx_strand_id
1 'polypeptide(L)'
;MSMSNALDFVSKGGELLKRTRKGALHWKQVSFNVNSNFQVVAKLKSKHVAGTFTKKKKCVVTGVHHDIPVWNGREKEDGGEKAYFGIITTDRVVEFECQSKGDMQMWTEGIQQMLNYCSNMI
;
A
#
# COMPACT_ATOMS: atom_id res chain seq x y z
N MET A 1 6.76 0.86 19.60
CA MET A 1 7.34 0.29 18.36
C MET A 1 8.34 1.30 17.82
N SER A 2 9.55 0.88 17.43
CA SER A 2 10.63 1.79 16.98
C SER A 2 10.28 2.43 15.64
N MET A 3 10.58 3.73 15.47
CA MET A 3 10.45 4.49 14.21
C MET A 3 11.06 3.77 12.99
N SER A 4 12.14 3.00 13.18
CA SER A 4 12.81 2.27 12.10
C SER A 4 11.95 1.14 11.51
N ASN A 5 11.14 0.48 12.33
CA ASN A 5 10.51 -0.78 11.94
C ASN A 5 9.43 -0.60 10.88
N ALA A 6 8.65 0.49 10.95
CA ALA A 6 7.59 0.78 9.98
C ALA A 6 8.17 1.23 8.63
N LEU A 7 9.22 2.07 8.64
CA LEU A 7 9.93 2.48 7.42
C LEU A 7 10.57 1.29 6.70
N ASP A 8 11.25 0.42 7.45
CA ASP A 8 11.86 -0.79 6.89
C ASP A 8 10.80 -1.74 6.32
N PHE A 9 9.67 -1.87 7.01
CA PHE A 9 8.54 -2.69 6.58
C PHE A 9 7.98 -2.24 5.23
N VAL A 10 7.66 -0.95 5.08
CA VAL A 10 7.09 -0.43 3.82
C VAL A 10 8.12 -0.37 2.68
N SER A 11 9.41 -0.22 3.02
CA SER A 11 10.51 -0.24 2.06
C SER A 11 10.78 -1.64 1.51
N LYS A 12 10.82 -2.64 2.39
CA LYS A 12 10.93 -4.06 2.03
C LYS A 12 9.71 -4.51 1.23
N GLY A 13 8.54 -4.08 1.67
CA GLY A 13 7.27 -4.33 1.03
C GLY A 13 6.71 -5.72 1.30
N GLY A 14 5.53 -5.97 0.74
CA GLY A 14 4.74 -7.18 0.97
C GLY A 14 3.67 -7.39 -0.10
N GLU A 15 2.96 -8.50 -0.03
CA GLU A 15 1.82 -8.75 -0.90
C GLU A 15 0.57 -8.06 -0.33
N LEU A 16 -0.05 -7.22 -1.14
CA LEU A 16 -1.32 -6.59 -0.85
C LEU A 16 -2.30 -6.93 -1.95
N LEU A 17 -3.55 -7.14 -1.58
CA LEU A 17 -4.62 -7.24 -2.54
C LEU A 17 -5.10 -5.84 -2.88
N LYS A 18 -5.08 -5.49 -4.17
CA LYS A 18 -5.41 -4.15 -4.64
C LYS A 18 -6.76 -4.14 -5.35
N ARG A 19 -7.64 -3.21 -5.00
CA ARG A 19 -8.92 -3.01 -5.69
C ARG A 19 -8.76 -2.14 -6.93
N THR A 20 -9.38 -2.55 -8.03
CA THR A 20 -9.44 -1.75 -9.25
C THR A 20 -10.61 -0.77 -9.20
N ARG A 21 -10.60 0.22 -10.10
CA ARG A 21 -11.72 1.17 -10.24
C ARG A 21 -13.06 0.47 -10.55
N LYS A 22 -13.03 -0.71 -11.16
CA LYS A 22 -14.23 -1.52 -11.48
C LYS A 22 -14.55 -2.55 -10.38
N GLY A 23 -13.89 -2.49 -9.23
CA GLY A 23 -14.12 -3.41 -8.11
C GLY A 23 -13.34 -4.73 -8.18
N ALA A 24 -12.76 -5.11 -9.32
CA ALA A 24 -11.94 -6.33 -9.43
C ALA A 24 -10.67 -6.27 -8.54
N LEU A 25 -10.24 -7.42 -8.04
CA LEU A 25 -9.20 -7.55 -7.02
C LEU A 25 -7.96 -8.23 -7.62
N HIS A 26 -6.78 -7.68 -7.34
CA HIS A 26 -5.52 -8.20 -7.87
C HIS A 26 -4.42 -8.17 -6.83
N TRP A 27 -3.77 -9.30 -6.61
CA TRP A 27 -2.57 -9.38 -5.79
C TRP A 27 -1.43 -8.58 -6.43
N LYS A 28 -0.73 -7.82 -5.60
CA LYS A 28 0.43 -7.01 -5.96
C LYS A 28 1.51 -7.19 -4.92
N GLN A 29 2.75 -7.36 -5.36
CA GLN A 29 3.88 -7.02 -4.51
C GLN A 29 3.98 -5.49 -4.48
N VAL A 30 3.85 -4.91 -3.30
CA VAL A 30 3.87 -3.47 -3.06
C VAL A 30 5.10 -3.11 -2.25
N SER A 31 5.77 -2.01 -2.58
CA SER A 31 6.75 -1.37 -1.71
C SER A 31 6.79 0.13 -1.94
N PHE A 32 7.33 0.88 -0.99
CA PHE A 32 7.42 2.34 -1.03
C PHE A 32 8.87 2.78 -0.96
N ASN A 33 9.20 3.90 -1.60
CA ASN A 33 10.49 4.54 -1.44
C ASN A 33 10.40 6.03 -1.73
N VAL A 34 11.42 6.78 -1.34
CA VAL A 34 11.60 8.17 -1.76
C VAL A 34 12.42 8.20 -3.05
N ASN A 35 12.04 9.02 -4.02
CA ASN A 35 12.82 9.24 -5.24
C ASN A 35 13.77 10.45 -5.10
N SER A 36 14.56 10.73 -6.13
CA SER A 36 15.51 11.87 -6.14
C SER A 36 14.85 13.24 -6.01
N ASN A 37 13.55 13.34 -6.26
CA ASN A 37 12.78 14.58 -6.17
C ASN A 37 12.08 14.70 -4.80
N PHE A 38 12.52 13.92 -3.81
CA PHE A 38 11.91 13.85 -2.48
C PHE A 38 10.41 13.54 -2.52
N GLN A 39 9.98 12.70 -3.45
CA GLN A 39 8.59 12.23 -3.50
C GLN A 39 8.51 10.78 -3.05
N VAL A 40 7.48 10.47 -2.26
CA VAL A 40 7.14 9.09 -1.92
C VAL A 40 6.52 8.41 -3.14
N VAL A 41 7.05 7.25 -3.50
CA VAL A 41 6.64 6.48 -4.68
C VAL A 41 6.24 5.07 -4.27
N ALA A 42 5.01 4.70 -4.57
CA ALA A 42 4.55 3.31 -4.48
C ALA A 42 4.99 2.54 -5.73
N LYS A 43 5.58 1.36 -5.56
CA LYS A 43 5.93 0.40 -6.61
C LYS A 43 4.98 -0.78 -6.53
N LEU A 44 4.18 -0.99 -7.56
CA LEU A 44 3.20 -2.09 -7.65
C LEU A 44 3.66 -3.10 -8.71
N LYS A 45 3.97 -4.33 -8.32
CA LYS A 45 4.37 -5.40 -9.25
C LYS A 45 3.31 -6.50 -9.31
N SER A 46 2.96 -6.93 -10.52
CA SER A 46 2.13 -8.13 -10.75
C SER A 46 2.99 -9.36 -10.97
N LYS A 47 2.63 -10.48 -10.33
CA LYS A 47 3.12 -11.82 -10.69
C LYS A 47 2.40 -12.30 -11.96
N HIS A 48 3.11 -12.99 -12.85
CA HIS A 48 2.51 -13.82 -13.91
C HIS A 48 2.51 -15.30 -13.49
N VAL A 49 1.73 -16.11 -14.21
CA VAL A 49 1.84 -17.57 -14.17
C VAL A 49 3.29 -17.95 -14.50
N ALA A 50 3.90 -18.81 -13.70
CA ALA A 50 5.35 -19.10 -13.60
C ALA A 50 6.18 -18.22 -12.64
N GLY A 51 5.57 -17.34 -11.86
CA GLY A 51 6.21 -16.72 -10.67
C GLY A 51 7.08 -15.49 -10.94
N THR A 52 7.34 -15.13 -12.20
CA THR A 52 8.10 -13.92 -12.56
C THR A 52 7.23 -12.66 -12.55
N PHE A 53 7.81 -11.53 -12.12
CA PHE A 53 7.16 -10.21 -12.19
C PHE A 53 7.35 -9.58 -13.58
N THR A 54 6.27 -9.36 -14.31
CA THR A 54 6.34 -8.81 -15.69
C THR A 54 5.89 -7.37 -15.79
N LYS A 55 4.99 -6.92 -14.91
CA LYS A 55 4.38 -5.58 -14.96
C LYS A 55 4.66 -4.84 -13.66
N LYS A 56 5.32 -3.69 -13.79
CA LYS A 56 5.63 -2.78 -12.69
C LYS A 56 5.00 -1.42 -12.98
N LYS A 57 4.15 -0.96 -12.07
CA LYS A 57 3.63 0.41 -12.07
C LYS A 57 4.25 1.20 -10.91
N LYS A 58 4.57 2.46 -11.14
CA LYS A 58 4.94 3.42 -10.09
C LYS A 58 3.88 4.51 -10.01
N CYS A 59 3.61 5.03 -8.82
CA CYS A 59 2.79 6.22 -8.63
C CYS A 59 3.31 7.05 -7.46
N VAL A 60 3.25 8.38 -7.60
CA VAL A 60 3.55 9.31 -6.51
C VAL A 60 2.43 9.26 -5.50
N VAL A 61 2.79 9.20 -4.23
CA VAL A 61 1.89 9.17 -3.09
C VAL A 61 1.93 10.52 -2.41
N THR A 62 0.76 11.08 -2.13
CA THR A 62 0.60 12.38 -1.47
C THR A 62 -0.11 12.27 -0.12
N GLY A 63 -0.57 11.08 0.26
CA GLY A 63 -1.26 10.86 1.52
C GLY A 63 -1.66 9.41 1.77
N VAL A 64 -2.19 9.16 2.95
CA VAL A 64 -2.76 7.88 3.40
C VAL A 64 -4.24 8.09 3.74
N HIS A 65 -5.08 7.10 3.47
CA HIS A 65 -6.50 7.10 3.79
C HIS A 65 -6.85 5.86 4.63
N HIS A 66 -7.33 6.07 5.85
CA HIS A 66 -7.52 5.01 6.84
C HIS A 66 -8.95 4.45 6.85
N ASP A 67 -9.93 5.26 6.44
CA ASP A 67 -11.36 4.93 6.56
C ASP A 67 -11.88 4.23 5.29
N ILE A 68 -11.27 3.10 4.94
CA ILE A 68 -11.74 2.29 3.81
C ILE A 68 -12.88 1.39 4.28
N PRO A 69 -14.08 1.51 3.70
CA PRO A 69 -15.17 0.61 4.02
C PRO A 69 -14.83 -0.81 3.56
N VAL A 70 -15.37 -1.80 4.28
CA VAL A 70 -15.24 -3.21 3.89
C VAL A 70 -15.72 -3.38 2.44
N TRP A 71 -14.94 -4.09 1.63
CA TRP A 71 -15.30 -4.32 0.25
C TRP A 71 -16.49 -5.30 0.15
N ASN A 72 -17.53 -4.90 -0.58
CA ASN A 72 -18.69 -5.76 -0.84
C ASN A 72 -18.26 -7.17 -1.28
N GLY A 73 -18.78 -8.20 -0.61
CA GLY A 73 -18.49 -9.61 -0.90
C GLY A 73 -17.27 -10.19 -0.18
N ARG A 74 -16.48 -9.38 0.55
CA ARG A 74 -15.33 -9.87 1.34
C ARG A 74 -15.66 -10.31 2.77
N GLU A 75 -16.88 -10.04 3.25
CA GLU A 75 -17.32 -10.32 4.63
C GLU A 75 -17.38 -11.82 5.00
N LYS A 76 -17.44 -12.72 4.01
CA LYS A 76 -17.73 -14.15 4.23
C LYS A 76 -16.58 -15.10 3.87
N GLU A 77 -15.46 -14.57 3.35
CA GLU A 77 -14.43 -15.41 2.71
C GLU A 77 -13.35 -15.94 3.66
N ASP A 78 -13.16 -15.40 4.86
CA ASP A 78 -12.09 -15.86 5.74
C ASP A 78 -12.34 -15.38 7.18
N GLY A 79 -12.30 -16.28 8.17
CA GLY A 79 -12.65 -16.01 9.58
C GLY A 79 -11.71 -15.05 10.35
N GLY A 80 -10.90 -14.25 9.66
CA GLY A 80 -10.00 -13.25 10.23
C GLY A 80 -10.41 -11.82 9.88
N GLU A 81 -10.18 -10.87 10.79
CA GLU A 81 -10.44 -9.45 10.55
C GLU A 81 -9.51 -8.90 9.45
N LYS A 82 -10.02 -8.83 8.22
CA LYS A 82 -9.35 -8.11 7.13
C LYS A 82 -9.31 -6.61 7.46
N ALA A 83 -8.18 -5.98 7.17
CA ALA A 83 -7.97 -4.57 7.39
C ALA A 83 -7.64 -3.89 6.06
N TYR A 84 -8.07 -2.65 5.89
CA TYR A 84 -7.99 -1.95 4.61
C TYR A 84 -7.37 -0.58 4.79
N PHE A 85 -6.61 -0.13 3.79
CA PHE A 85 -6.12 1.23 3.74
C PHE A 85 -6.03 1.72 2.29
N GLY A 86 -5.99 3.03 2.11
CA GLY A 86 -5.78 3.67 0.83
C GLY A 86 -4.49 4.48 0.81
N ILE A 87 -3.87 4.55 -0.36
CA ILE A 87 -2.88 5.60 -0.66
C ILE A 87 -3.53 6.64 -1.56
N ILE A 88 -3.29 7.91 -1.26
CA ILE A 88 -3.72 9.03 -2.08
C ILE A 88 -2.63 9.28 -3.11
N THR A 89 -3.03 9.28 -4.37
CA THR A 89 -2.18 9.61 -5.52
C THR A 89 -2.77 10.83 -6.22
N THR A 90 -2.02 11.41 -7.16
CA THR A 90 -2.47 12.63 -7.87
C THR A 90 -3.81 12.46 -8.60
N ASP A 91 -4.19 11.24 -8.99
CA ASP A 91 -5.41 10.98 -9.74
C ASP A 91 -6.55 10.35 -8.92
N ARG A 92 -6.24 9.70 -7.79
CA ARG A 92 -7.23 8.92 -7.02
C ARG A 92 -6.69 8.36 -5.70
N VAL A 93 -7.59 7.76 -4.94
CA VAL A 93 -7.25 6.77 -3.91
C VAL A 93 -7.03 5.39 -4.54
N VAL A 94 -5.96 4.70 -4.13
CA VAL A 94 -5.73 3.28 -4.44
C VAL A 94 -5.89 2.48 -3.16
N GLU A 95 -6.92 1.64 -3.12
CA GLU A 95 -7.29 0.85 -1.95
C GLU A 95 -6.58 -0.52 -1.95
N PHE A 96 -6.17 -0.94 -0.75
CA PHE A 96 -5.54 -2.21 -0.46
C PHE A 96 -6.23 -2.91 0.71
N GLU A 97 -6.19 -4.24 0.67
CA GLU A 97 -6.52 -5.14 1.77
C GLU A 97 -5.22 -5.77 2.30
N CYS A 98 -5.10 -5.77 3.63
CA CYS A 98 -4.00 -6.34 4.41
C CYS A 98 -4.43 -7.66 5.06
N GLN A 99 -3.45 -8.46 5.47
CA GLN A 99 -3.71 -9.72 6.16
C GLN A 99 -4.17 -9.53 7.62
N SER A 100 -3.82 -8.41 8.25
CA SER A 100 -4.19 -8.09 9.64
C SER A 100 -4.27 -6.59 9.89
N LYS A 101 -4.90 -6.19 11.02
CA LYS A 101 -4.87 -4.80 11.52
C LYS A 101 -3.45 -4.33 11.87
N GLY A 102 -2.59 -5.22 12.38
CA GLY A 102 -1.19 -4.88 12.66
C GLY A 102 -0.40 -4.56 11.39
N ASP A 103 -0.60 -5.34 10.33
CA ASP A 103 0.00 -5.04 9.02
C ASP A 103 -0.49 -3.70 8.49
N MET A 104 -1.80 -3.44 8.58
CA MET A 104 -2.37 -2.15 8.17
C MET A 104 -1.69 -0.99 8.89
N GLN A 105 -1.53 -1.05 10.21
CA GLN A 105 -0.83 -0.02 10.98
C GLN A 105 0.61 0.18 10.50
N MET A 106 1.37 -0.91 10.30
CA MET A 106 2.75 -0.84 9.80
C MET A 106 2.83 -0.19 8.42
N TRP A 107 1.89 -0.51 7.51
CA TRP A 107 1.79 0.14 6.21
C TRP A 107 1.49 1.64 6.32
N THR A 108 0.44 2.00 7.06
CA THR A 108 0.01 3.40 7.14
C THR A 108 1.01 4.28 7.87
N GLU A 109 1.58 3.80 8.99
CA GLU A 109 2.60 4.52 9.75
C GLU A 109 3.88 4.72 8.93
N GLY A 110 4.39 3.68 8.27
CA GLY A 110 5.61 3.77 7.46
C GLY A 110 5.46 4.73 6.27
N ILE A 111 4.30 4.70 5.59
CA ILE A 111 4.02 5.64 4.49
C ILE A 111 3.91 7.07 5.03
N GLN A 112 3.20 7.28 6.14
CA GLN A 112 3.05 8.60 6.74
C GLN A 112 4.40 9.17 7.20
N GLN A 113 5.28 8.34 7.76
CA GLN A 113 6.64 8.73 8.13
C GLN A 113 7.47 9.15 6.91
N MET A 114 7.40 8.41 5.80
CA MET A 114 8.06 8.81 4.55
C MET A 114 7.52 10.15 4.03
N LEU A 115 6.20 10.36 4.08
CA LEU A 115 5.57 11.61 3.64
C LEU A 115 6.01 12.80 4.50
N ASN A 116 6.03 12.63 5.82
CA ASN A 116 6.49 13.67 6.74
C ASN A 116 7.96 14.03 6.49
N TYR A 117 8.82 13.03 6.27
CA TYR A 117 10.22 13.25 5.93
C TYR A 117 10.37 14.05 4.63
N CYS A 118 9.63 13.70 3.59
CA CYS A 118 9.65 14.41 2.31
C CYS A 118 9.10 15.85 2.41
N SER A 119 8.06 16.07 3.22
CA SER A 119 7.47 17.40 3.42
C SER A 119 8.41 18.38 4.12
N ASN A 120 9.34 17.89 4.94
CA ASN A 120 10.32 18.72 5.65
C ASN A 120 11.53 19.11 4.78
N MET A 121 11.61 18.59 3.55
CA MET A 121 12.72 18.81 2.62
C MET A 121 12.37 19.77 1.47
N ILE A 122 11.13 20.27 1.43
CA ILE A 122 10.61 21.26 0.46
C ILE A 122 10.45 22.58 1.19
#